data_AF-A0A2G9QKS4-F1
#
_entry.id   AF-A0A2G9QKS4-F1
#
_cell.length_a   1.000
_cell.length_b   1.000
_cell.length_c   1.000
_cell.angle_alpha   90.00
_cell.angle_beta   90.00
_cell.angle_gamma   90.00
#
_symmetry.space_group_name_H-M   'P 1'
#
loop_
_entity.id
_entity.type
_entity.pdbx_description
1 polymer ?
#
loop_
_entity_poly.entity_id
_entity_poly.type
_entity_poly.pdbx_seq_one_letter_code
_entity_poly.pdbx_strand_id
1 'polypeptide(L)'
;MIEWGNNWARAIKYRQENQEAVGGFFSQIGELYVVHHLWAYKDLQSREETRKSAWTKRGWDENVYYTVPLVRNMESRIMIPLKISPLQ
;
A
#
# COMPACT_ATOMS: atom_id res chain seq x y z
N MET A 1 -12.99 -6.12 8.28
CA MET A 1 -11.53 -5.97 8.45
C MET A 1 -10.78 -7.28 8.24
N ILE A 2 -11.20 -8.38 8.89
CA ILE A 2 -10.50 -9.69 8.82
C ILE A 2 -10.33 -10.17 7.38
N GLU A 3 -11.40 -10.15 6.57
CA GLU A 3 -11.33 -10.62 5.18
C GLU A 3 -10.38 -9.78 4.31
N TRP A 4 -10.54 -8.45 4.33
CA TRP A 4 -9.66 -7.54 3.59
C TRP A 4 -8.20 -7.71 4.02
N GLY A 5 -7.95 -7.78 5.34
CA GLY A 5 -6.61 -7.96 5.90
C GLY A 5 -5.96 -9.28 5.48
N ASN A 6 -6.72 -10.37 5.41
CA ASN A 6 -6.24 -11.67 4.96
C ASN A 6 -5.85 -11.66 3.47
N ASN A 7 -6.67 -11.05 2.62
CA ASN A 7 -6.34 -10.87 1.21
C ASN A 7 -5.11 -9.98 1.03
N TRP A 8 -5.06 -8.87 1.76
CA TRP A 8 -3.95 -7.93 1.69
C TRP A 8 -2.62 -8.51 2.21
N ALA A 9 -2.63 -9.31 3.27
CA ALA A 9 -1.44 -9.96 3.81
C ALA A 9 -0.79 -10.95 2.83
N ARG A 10 -1.56 -11.49 1.88
CA ARG A 10 -1.01 -12.25 0.74
C ARG A 10 -0.46 -11.32 -0.33
N ALA A 11 -1.25 -10.30 -0.69
CA ALA A 11 -0.92 -9.34 -1.74
C ALA A 11 0.36 -8.54 -1.47
N ILE A 12 0.62 -8.19 -0.20
CA ILE A 12 1.74 -7.35 0.20
C ILE A 12 3.09 -7.97 -0.14
N LYS A 13 3.18 -9.31 -0.22
CA LYS A 13 4.41 -10.02 -0.59
C LYS A 13 4.89 -9.64 -2.00
N TYR A 14 3.95 -9.50 -2.94
CA TYR A 14 4.28 -9.07 -4.31
C TYR A 14 4.77 -7.62 -4.38
N ARG A 15 4.31 -6.78 -3.44
CA ARG A 15 4.74 -5.39 -3.34
C ARG A 15 6.12 -5.30 -2.70
N GLN A 16 6.37 -6.01 -1.60
CA GLN A 16 7.66 -5.99 -0.89
C GLN A 16 8.88 -6.25 -1.78
N GLU A 17 8.73 -7.04 -2.84
CA GLU A 17 9.78 -7.25 -3.85
C GLU A 17 10.29 -5.97 -4.53
N ASN A 18 9.49 -4.89 -4.61
CA ASN A 18 9.97 -3.62 -5.19
C ASN A 18 10.62 -2.69 -4.17
N GLN A 19 10.82 -3.14 -2.93
CA GLN A 19 11.51 -2.42 -1.86
C GLN A 19 10.93 -1.03 -1.52
N GLU A 20 9.65 -0.82 -1.79
CA GLU A 20 8.93 0.44 -1.59
C GLU A 20 8.10 0.45 -0.31
N ALA A 21 7.93 -0.69 0.36
CA ALA A 21 7.12 -0.84 1.57
C ALA A 21 7.77 -0.23 2.81
N VAL A 22 7.14 0.79 3.41
CA VAL A 22 7.57 1.38 4.69
C VAL A 22 6.77 0.81 5.86
N GLY A 23 5.45 0.72 5.72
CA GLY A 23 4.61 0.21 6.79
C GLY A 23 3.14 0.03 6.39
N GLY A 24 2.47 -0.86 7.11
CA GLY A 24 1.03 -1.10 7.02
C GLY A 24 0.42 -1.13 8.41
N PHE A 25 -0.68 -0.41 8.61
CA PHE A 25 -1.28 -0.18 9.92
C PHE A 25 -2.80 -0.30 9.86
N PHE A 26 -3.39 -0.71 10.97
CA PHE A 26 -4.84 -0.73 11.17
C PHE A 26 -5.19 0.22 12.32
N SER A 27 -6.25 1.00 12.13
CA SER A 27 -6.72 1.90 13.18
C SER A 27 -7.37 1.10 14.31
N GLN A 28 -6.82 1.22 15.53
CA GLN A 28 -7.39 0.65 16.75
C GLN A 28 -8.19 1.67 17.57
N ILE A 29 -7.88 2.96 17.42
CA ILE A 29 -8.52 4.09 18.11
C ILE A 29 -8.75 5.21 17.06
N GLY A 30 -9.90 5.87 17.10
CA GLY A 30 -10.31 6.89 16.12
C GLY A 30 -11.27 6.33 15.07
N GLU A 31 -11.10 6.69 13.80
CA GLU A 31 -11.89 6.13 12.71
C GLU A 31 -11.54 4.66 12.48
N LEU A 32 -12.47 3.77 12.82
CA LEU A 32 -12.28 2.33 12.75
C LEU A 32 -12.47 1.81 11.32
N TYR A 33 -11.98 0.60 11.07
CA TYR A 33 -12.02 -0.06 9.75
C TYR A 33 -11.19 0.65 8.67
N VAL A 34 -10.26 1.52 9.09
CA VAL A 34 -9.30 2.18 8.20
C VAL A 34 -7.96 1.44 8.21
N VAL A 35 -7.43 1.22 7.01
CA VAL A 35 -6.08 0.68 6.80
C VAL A 35 -5.19 1.77 6.21
N HIS A 36 -4.01 1.93 6.78
CA HIS A 36 -3.00 2.88 6.33
C HIS A 36 -1.80 2.13 5.76
N HIS A 37 -1.32 2.53 4.59
CA HIS A 37 -0.05 2.04 4.05
C HIS A 37 0.83 3.21 3.66
N LEU A 38 2.09 3.12 4.02
CA LEU A 38 3.11 4.09 3.65
C LEU A 38 4.12 3.42 2.70
N TRP A 39 4.43 4.12 1.63
CA TRP A 39 5.34 3.67 0.58
C TRP A 39 6.37 4.76 0.30
N ALA A 40 7.63 4.37 0.17
CA ALA A 40 8.72 5.25 -0.16
C ALA A 40 9.14 5.04 -1.62
N TYR A 41 9.32 6.14 -2.34
CA TYR A 41 9.80 6.14 -3.72
C TYR A 41 10.85 7.23 -3.84
N LYS A 42 11.82 7.02 -4.72
CA LYS A 42 12.86 8.01 -5.01
C LYS A 42 12.28 9.29 -5.62
N ASP A 43 11.31 9.12 -6.51
CA ASP A 43 10.65 10.20 -7.25
C ASP A 43 9.29 9.71 -7.80
N LEU A 44 8.54 10.61 -8.45
CA LEU A 44 7.22 10.27 -8.98
C LEU A 44 7.28 9.35 -10.22
N GLN A 45 8.39 9.38 -10.96
CA GLN A 45 8.60 8.53 -12.14
C GLN A 45 8.80 7.07 -11.71
N SER A 46 9.70 6.82 -10.76
CA SER A 46 9.90 5.51 -10.14
C SER A 46 8.63 4.99 -9.48
N ARG A 47 7.84 5.86 -8.81
CA ARG A 47 6.51 5.48 -8.31
C ARG A 47 5.60 4.96 -9.42
N GLU A 48 5.55 5.63 -10.56
CA GLU A 48 4.73 5.20 -11.70
C GLU A 48 5.18 3.85 -12.24
N GLU A 49 6.49 3.70 -12.47
CA GLU A 49 7.10 2.47 -12.99
C GLU A 49 6.90 1.29 -12.06
N THR A 50 7.16 1.45 -10.75
CA THR A 50 6.94 0.42 -9.74
C THR A 50 5.47 0.01 -9.64
N ARG A 51 4.55 0.98 -9.72
CA ARG A 51 3.12 0.67 -9.69
C ARG A 51 2.67 -0.06 -10.96
N LYS A 52 3.22 0.30 -12.12
CA LYS A 52 2.96 -0.40 -13.39
C LYS A 52 3.53 -1.82 -13.37
N SER A 53 4.75 -2.01 -12.86
CA SER A 53 5.36 -3.33 -12.76
C SER A 53 4.63 -4.25 -11.78
N ALA A 54 4.02 -3.71 -10.71
CA ALA A 54 3.19 -4.52 -9.82
C ALA A 54 2.02 -5.21 -10.55
N TRP A 55 1.44 -4.57 -11.57
CA TRP A 55 0.36 -5.16 -12.38
C TRP A 55 0.80 -6.30 -13.29
N THR A 56 2.09 -6.43 -13.58
CA THR A 56 2.61 -7.56 -14.37
C THR A 56 2.86 -8.81 -13.51
N LYS A 57 2.78 -8.68 -12.17
CA LYS A 57 2.99 -9.80 -11.25
C LYS A 57 1.74 -10.66 -11.15
N ARG A 58 1.91 -11.96 -11.43
CA ARG A 58 0.83 -12.95 -11.35
C ARG A 58 0.23 -13.00 -9.95
N GLY A 59 -1.09 -12.83 -9.86
CA GLY A 59 -1.84 -12.85 -8.60
C GLY A 59 -2.05 -11.47 -7.97
N TRP A 60 -1.40 -10.41 -8.49
CA TRP A 60 -1.71 -9.05 -8.04
C TRP A 60 -3.13 -8.62 -8.42
N ASP A 61 -3.54 -8.95 -9.65
CA ASP A 61 -4.87 -8.74 -10.21
C ASP A 61 -5.97 -9.43 -9.39
N GLU A 62 -5.76 -10.69 -9.02
CA GLU A 62 -6.69 -11.45 -8.17
C GLU A 62 -6.84 -10.81 -6.79
N ASN A 63 -5.74 -10.36 -6.19
CA ASN A 63 -5.79 -9.66 -4.91
C ASN A 63 -6.57 -8.35 -4.99
N VAL A 64 -6.39 -7.57 -6.07
CA VAL A 64 -7.16 -6.35 -6.30
C VAL A 64 -8.64 -6.68 -6.43
N TYR A 65 -9.00 -7.74 -7.18
CA TYR A 65 -10.37 -8.19 -7.35
C TYR A 65 -11.08 -8.50 -6.03
N TYR A 66 -10.40 -9.17 -5.08
CA TYR A 66 -11.00 -9.50 -3.79
C TYR A 66 -10.95 -8.37 -2.75
N THR A 67 -10.06 -7.38 -2.92
CA THR A 67 -9.90 -6.31 -1.92
C THR A 67 -10.70 -5.06 -2.25
N VAL A 68 -10.80 -4.66 -3.53
CA VAL A 68 -11.48 -3.42 -3.94
C VAL A 68 -12.97 -3.38 -3.56
N PRO A 69 -13.77 -4.45 -3.73
CA PRO A 69 -15.19 -4.43 -3.35
C PRO A 69 -15.44 -4.20 -1.85
N LEU A 70 -14.43 -4.46 -1.01
CA LEU A 70 -14.51 -4.28 0.44
C LEU A 70 -14.13 -2.86 0.88
N VAL A 71 -13.69 -2.00 -0.05
CA VAL A 71 -13.27 -0.62 0.22
C VAL A 71 -14.44 0.34 -0.06
N ARG A 72 -14.81 1.15 0.95
CA ARG A 72 -15.85 2.18 0.81
C ARG A 72 -15.33 3.51 0.28
N ASN A 73 -14.16 3.92 0.77
CA ASN A 73 -13.46 5.13 0.34
C ASN A 73 -11.95 4.84 0.33
N MET A 74 -11.22 5.50 -0.57
CA MET A 74 -9.76 5.40 -0.64
C MET A 74 -9.18 6.78 -0.95
N GLU A 75 -8.27 7.22 -0.09
CA GLU A 75 -7.53 8.47 -0.27
C GLU A 75 -6.03 8.19 -0.31
N SER A 76 -5.29 9.08 -0.98
CA SER A 76 -3.83 9.04 -0.98
C SER A 76 -3.27 10.45 -1.00
N ARG A 77 -2.08 10.62 -0.41
CA ARG A 77 -1.37 11.90 -0.36
C ARG A 77 0.11 11.64 -0.65
N ILE A 78 0.76 12.59 -1.31
CA ILE A 78 2.21 12.59 -1.49
C ILE A 78 2.80 13.50 -0.42
N MET A 79 3.80 13.00 0.30
CA MET A 79 4.49 13.72 1.35
C MET A 79 5.98 13.79 1.00
N ILE A 80 6.61 14.89 1.38
CA ILE A 80 8.07 15.06 1.28
C ILE A 80 8.61 15.04 2.72
N PRO A 81 9.56 14.13 3.05
CA PRO A 81 10.11 14.09 4.39
C PRO A 81 10.86 15.40 4.69
N LEU A 82 10.69 15.92 5.89
CA LEU A 82 11.50 17.03 6.38
C LEU A 82 12.95 16.56 6.58
N LYS A 83 13.91 17.50 6.55
CA LYS A 83 15.34 17.20 6.76
C LYS A 83 15.65 16.50 8.08
N ILE A 84 14.81 16.69 9.09
CA ILE A 84 14.95 16.08 10.43
C ILE A 84 14.26 14.71 10.54
N SER A 85 13.56 14.26 9.50
CA SER A 85 12.91 12.95 9.50
C SER A 85 13.98 11.85 9.58
N PRO A 86 13.85 10.86 10.48
CA PRO A 86 14.76 9.71 10.48
C PRO A 86 14.56 8.82 9.25
N LEU A 87 13.39 8.90 8.60
CA LEU A 87 13.10 8.29 7.31
C LEU A 87 13.48 9.30 6.22
N GLN A 88 14.62 9.07 5.57
CA GLN A 88 15.13 9.83 4.41
C GLN A 88 15.03 8.98 3.15
#